data_AF-A0A6G3RVV1-F1
#
_entry.id   AF-A0A6G3RVV1-F1
#
_cell.length_a   1.000
_cell.length_b   1.000
_cell.length_c   1.000
_cell.angle_alpha   90.00
_cell.angle_beta   90.00
_cell.angle_gamma   90.00
#
_symmetry.space_group_name_H-M   'P 1'
#
loop_
_entity.id
_entity.type
_entity.pdbx_description
1 polymer ?
#
loop_
_entity_poly.entity_id
_entity_poly.type
_entity_poly.pdbx_seq_one_letter_code
_entity_poly.pdbx_strand_id
1 'polypeptide(L)'
;MLRESGVRPVLDAEGGLPRPAWAVEEGRRAVIAAAAVTLWHFLGDHGFDRIGVCTGRRCADVYVDVSPGGRRRFCSVTCQNRARVAAFRSRRAADGQPKS
;
A
#
# COMPACT_ATOMS: atom_id res chain seq x y z
N MET A 1 15.51 8.54 -7.05
CA MET A 1 15.13 8.02 -5.71
C MET A 1 16.17 7.08 -5.07
N LEU A 2 16.37 5.82 -5.52
CA LEU A 2 17.30 4.89 -4.84
C LEU A 2 18.76 5.39 -4.79
N ARG A 3 19.26 5.95 -5.90
CA ARG A 3 20.59 6.57 -5.93
C ARG A 3 20.70 7.78 -5.00
N GLU A 4 19.66 8.60 -4.92
CA GLU A 4 19.64 9.83 -4.11
C GLU A 4 19.53 9.54 -2.61
N SER A 5 18.86 8.46 -2.23
CA SER A 5 18.80 8.04 -0.82
C SER A 5 20.14 7.52 -0.30
N GLY A 6 21.10 7.23 -1.18
CA GLY A 6 22.39 6.65 -0.82
C GLY A 6 22.28 5.23 -0.28
N VAL A 7 21.20 4.52 -0.65
CA VAL A 7 21.02 3.12 -0.25
C VAL A 7 21.92 2.25 -1.10
N ARG A 8 22.66 1.36 -0.45
CA ARG A 8 23.55 0.40 -1.12
C ARG A 8 23.27 -1.02 -0.66
N PRO A 9 23.34 -2.01 -1.56
CA PRO A 9 23.33 -3.40 -1.17
C PRO A 9 24.63 -3.72 -0.42
N VAL A 10 24.51 -4.48 0.67
CA VAL A 10 25.65 -4.98 1.45
C VAL A 10 25.44 -6.44 1.79
N LEU A 11 26.52 -7.15 2.07
CA LEU A 11 26.47 -8.47 2.71
C LEU A 11 26.76 -8.26 4.19
N ASP A 12 25.74 -8.46 5.01
CA ASP A 12 25.87 -8.45 6.46
C ASP A 12 26.36 -9.81 6.93
N ALA A 13 27.56 -9.86 7.52
CA ALA A 13 28.14 -11.08 8.07
C ALA A 13 27.97 -11.19 9.59
N GLU A 14 27.26 -10.25 10.22
CA GLU A 14 26.99 -10.31 11.66
C GLU A 14 26.06 -11.51 11.96
N GLY A 15 26.58 -12.48 12.70
CA GLY A 15 25.88 -13.74 12.99
C GLY A 15 26.24 -14.91 12.08
N GLY A 16 27.43 -14.88 11.46
CA GLY A 16 28.05 -16.06 10.85
C GLY A 16 27.85 -16.13 9.34
N LEU A 17 26.67 -16.56 8.88
CA LEU A 17 26.38 -16.65 7.45
C LEU A 17 26.08 -15.26 6.87
N PRO A 18 26.72 -14.85 5.76
CA PRO A 18 26.41 -13.60 5.08
C PRO A 18 24.94 -13.52 4.65
N ARG A 19 24.26 -12.45 5.01
CA ARG A 19 22.88 -12.16 4.60
C ARG A 19 22.84 -10.91 3.72
N PRO A 20 22.05 -10.90 2.65
CA PRO A 20 21.83 -9.70 1.88
C PRO A 20 21.08 -8.67 2.72
N ALA A 21 21.63 -7.46 2.80
CA ALA A 21 21.05 -6.34 3.52
C ALA A 21 21.19 -5.04 2.73
N TRP A 22 20.52 -4.00 3.21
CA TRP A 22 20.58 -2.66 2.64
C TRP A 22 21.12 -1.69 3.68
N ALA A 23 22.17 -0.96 3.33
CA ALA A 23 22.78 0.02 4.21
C ALA A 23 22.53 1.44 3.70
N VAL A 24 22.42 2.38 4.65
CA VAL A 24 22.45 3.82 4.41
C VAL A 24 23.50 4.44 5.33
N GLU A 25 24.22 5.45 4.86
CA GLU A 25 25.21 6.15 5.71
C GLU A 25 24.53 6.98 6.81
N GLU A 26 23.29 7.39 6.57
CA GLU A 26 22.66 8.43 7.36
C GLU A 26 21.30 7.98 7.87
N GLY A 27 21.19 7.82 9.18
CA GLY A 27 19.99 7.27 9.83
C GLY A 27 18.68 7.97 9.44
N ARG A 28 18.70 9.29 9.23
CA ARG A 28 17.50 10.05 8.79
C ARG A 28 16.95 9.60 7.42
N ARG A 29 17.78 8.97 6.59
CA ARG A 29 17.41 8.45 5.26
C ARG A 29 16.91 7.01 5.31
N ALA A 30 17.08 6.30 6.43
CA ALA A 30 16.77 4.88 6.54
C ALA A 30 15.31 4.57 6.17
N VAL A 31 14.36 5.39 6.62
CA VAL A 31 12.94 5.19 6.31
C VAL A 31 12.64 5.35 4.82
N ILE A 32 13.18 6.38 4.18
CA ILE A 32 12.96 6.64 2.73
C ILE A 32 13.64 5.54 1.91
N ALA A 33 14.85 5.14 2.28
CA ALA A 33 15.58 4.06 1.63
C ALA A 33 14.83 2.73 1.75
N ALA A 34 14.38 2.37 2.95
CA ALA A 34 13.60 1.16 3.19
C ALA A 34 12.29 1.19 2.38
N ALA A 35 11.58 2.32 2.36
CA ALA A 35 10.38 2.49 1.55
C ALA A 35 10.65 2.32 0.05
N ALA A 36 11.71 2.94 -0.47
CA ALA A 36 12.07 2.85 -1.89
C ALA A 36 12.48 1.42 -2.30
N VAL A 37 13.30 0.74 -1.48
CA VAL A 37 13.73 -0.64 -1.73
C VAL A 37 12.54 -1.60 -1.64
N THR A 38 11.70 -1.45 -0.61
CA THR A 38 10.51 -2.29 -0.43
C THR A 38 9.54 -2.13 -1.60
N LEU A 39 9.30 -0.88 -2.02
CA LEU A 39 8.44 -0.59 -3.17
C LEU A 39 9.05 -1.15 -4.47
N TRP A 40 10.36 -1.03 -4.67
CA TRP A 40 11.02 -1.59 -5.85
C TRP A 40 10.90 -3.11 -5.92
N HIS A 41 11.16 -3.83 -4.83
CA HIS A 41 10.94 -5.30 -4.79
C HIS A 41 9.49 -5.65 -5.06
N PHE A 42 8.55 -4.96 -4.39
CA PHE A 42 7.13 -5.20 -4.57
C PHE A 42 6.69 -5.03 -6.04
N LEU A 43 7.17 -3.98 -6.70
CA LEU A 43 6.89 -3.73 -8.11
C LEU A 43 7.52 -4.78 -9.03
N GLY A 44 8.71 -5.27 -8.69
CA GLY A 44 9.37 -6.37 -9.41
C GLY A 44 8.59 -7.67 -9.32
N ASP A 45 8.08 -8.00 -8.13
CA ASP A 45 7.38 -9.27 -7.87
C ASP A 45 5.92 -9.27 -8.35
N HIS A 46 5.26 -8.11 -8.34
CA HIS A 46 3.81 -8.02 -8.52
C HIS A 46 3.34 -7.08 -9.64
N GLY A 47 4.23 -6.31 -10.26
CA GLY A 47 3.90 -5.31 -11.25
C GLY A 47 3.20 -4.07 -10.69
N PHE A 48 2.85 -3.14 -11.58
CA PHE A 48 2.32 -1.82 -11.21
C PHE A 48 0.82 -1.83 -10.87
N ASP A 49 0.06 -2.79 -11.36
CA ASP A 49 -1.41 -2.86 -11.21
C ASP A 49 -1.86 -3.10 -9.77
N ARG A 50 -0.93 -3.45 -8.87
CA ARG A 50 -1.20 -3.64 -7.45
C ARG A 50 -1.13 -2.34 -6.64
N ILE A 51 -0.84 -1.21 -7.27
CA ILE A 51 -0.86 0.10 -6.60
C ILE A 51 -2.03 0.90 -7.16
N GLY A 52 -2.85 1.43 -6.27
CA GLY A 52 -4.04 2.20 -6.68
C GLY A 52 -4.36 3.32 -5.71
N VAL A 53 -5.31 4.17 -6.12
CA VAL A 53 -5.89 5.23 -5.30
C VAL A 53 -7.22 4.75 -4.74
N CYS A 54 -7.47 5.05 -3.48
CA CYS A 54 -8.69 4.66 -2.77
C CYS A 54 -9.96 5.12 -3.51
N THR A 55 -10.89 4.20 -3.76
CA THR A 55 -12.21 4.51 -4.36
C THR A 55 -13.23 5.03 -3.33
N GLY A 56 -12.77 5.43 -2.14
CA GLY A 56 -13.61 5.96 -1.07
C GLY A 56 -14.03 7.40 -1.34
N ARG A 57 -15.24 7.78 -0.92
CA ARG A 57 -15.70 9.18 -1.02
C ARG A 57 -14.81 10.09 -0.16
N ARG A 58 -14.29 11.17 -0.76
CA ARG A 58 -13.41 12.16 -0.10
C ARG A 58 -12.14 11.53 0.49
N CYS A 59 -11.52 10.60 -0.24
CA CYS A 59 -10.24 10.01 0.10
C CYS A 59 -9.37 9.99 -1.16
N ALA A 60 -8.08 10.35 -1.02
CA ALA A 60 -7.11 10.34 -2.10
C ALA A 60 -5.87 9.48 -1.75
N ASP A 61 -5.96 8.70 -0.67
CA ASP A 61 -4.85 7.88 -0.20
C ASP A 61 -4.57 6.76 -1.20
N VAL A 62 -3.28 6.43 -1.34
CA VAL A 62 -2.81 5.29 -2.11
C VAL A 62 -2.91 3.99 -1.31
N TYR A 63 -2.92 2.86 -2.00
CA TYR A 63 -2.81 1.55 -1.39
C TYR A 63 -1.90 0.63 -2.19
N VAL A 64 -1.35 -0.35 -1.47
CA VAL A 64 -0.66 -1.51 -2.01
C VAL A 64 -1.56 -2.73 -1.83
N ASP A 65 -1.82 -3.44 -2.92
CA ASP A 65 -2.68 -4.61 -2.97
C ASP A 65 -1.89 -5.90 -2.80
N VAL A 66 -1.75 -6.29 -1.53
CA VAL A 66 -1.19 -7.58 -1.10
C VAL A 66 -2.27 -8.67 -0.99
N SER A 67 -3.49 -8.43 -1.48
CA SER A 67 -4.56 -9.43 -1.39
C SER A 67 -4.38 -10.52 -2.46
N PRO A 68 -4.73 -11.79 -2.16
CA PRO A 68 -4.47 -12.90 -3.09
C PRO A 68 -5.10 -12.72 -4.48
N GLY A 69 -6.29 -12.11 -4.55
CA GLY A 69 -7.00 -11.87 -5.81
C GLY A 69 -6.74 -10.50 -6.43
N GLY A 70 -5.76 -9.76 -5.91
CA GLY A 70 -5.59 -8.31 -5.98
C GLY A 70 -6.72 -7.52 -6.63
N ARG A 71 -7.77 -7.39 -5.83
CA ARG A 71 -9.02 -6.69 -6.11
C ARG A 71 -9.31 -5.65 -5.03
N ARG A 72 -8.27 -5.18 -4.33
CA ARG A 72 -8.38 -4.13 -3.34
C ARG A 72 -8.79 -2.84 -4.04
N ARG A 73 -9.70 -2.11 -3.40
CA ARG A 73 -10.22 -0.82 -3.90
C ARG A 73 -10.13 0.31 -2.86
N PHE A 74 -9.83 -0.02 -1.61
CA PHE A 74 -9.83 0.93 -0.50
C PHE A 74 -8.49 0.93 0.22
N CYS A 75 -8.03 2.11 0.65
CA CYS A 75 -6.79 2.25 1.40
C CYS A 75 -6.83 1.55 2.76
N SER A 76 -8.00 1.42 3.37
CA SER A 76 -8.16 0.83 4.70
C SER A 76 -9.53 0.17 4.88
N VAL A 77 -9.64 -0.62 5.95
CA VAL A 77 -10.92 -1.17 6.43
C VAL A 77 -11.91 -0.05 6.76
N THR A 78 -11.43 1.09 7.25
CA THR A 78 -12.26 2.28 7.53
C THR A 78 -12.96 2.77 6.27
N CYS A 79 -12.22 2.99 5.17
CA CYS A 79 -12.80 3.42 3.89
C CYS A 79 -13.75 2.36 3.30
N GLN A 80 -13.40 1.08 3.43
CA GLN A 80 -14.28 -0.02 3.03
C GLN A 80 -15.60 -0.01 3.81
N ASN A 81 -15.56 0.17 5.13
CA ASN A 81 -16.75 0.21 5.98
C ASN A 81 -17.62 1.44 5.71
N ARG A 82 -17.03 2.61 5.49
CA ARG A 82 -17.79 3.82 5.08
C ARG A 82 -18.57 3.57 3.78
N ALA A 83 -17.94 2.93 2.80
CA ALA A 83 -18.60 2.60 1.53
C ALA A 83 -19.77 1.61 1.74
N ARG A 84 -19.57 0.56 2.56
CA ARG A 84 -20.62 -0.40 2.92
C ARG A 84 -21.83 0.27 3.60
N VAL A 85 -21.58 1.14 4.58
CA VAL A 85 -22.64 1.86 5.31
C VAL A 85 -23.41 2.79 4.38
N ALA A 86 -22.72 3.52 3.49
CA ALA A 86 -23.38 4.40 2.53
C ALA A 86 -24.28 3.61 1.55
N ALA A 87 -23.80 2.47 1.04
CA ALA A 87 -24.58 1.59 0.17
C ALA A 87 -25.80 1.03 0.90
N PHE A 88 -25.63 0.59 2.15
CA PHE A 88 -26.74 0.09 2.99
C PHE A 88 -27.82 1.16 3.22
N ARG A 89 -27.43 2.39 3.58
CA ARG A 89 -28.37 3.52 3.77
C ARG A 89 -29.11 3.86 2.47
N SER A 90 -28.43 3.84 1.34
CA SER A 90 -29.04 4.15 0.03
C SER A 90 -30.10 3.13 -0.36
N ARG A 91 -29.85 1.83 -0.10
CA ARG A 91 -30.83 0.75 -0.33
C ARG A 91 -32.08 0.92 0.53
N ARG A 92 -31.91 1.19 1.84
CA ARG A 92 -33.06 1.41 2.74
C ARG A 92 -33.88 2.65 2.39
N ALA A 93 -33.25 3.69 1.88
CA ALA A 93 -33.97 4.87 1.39
C ALA A 93 -34.82 4.54 0.15
N ALA A 94 -34.31 3.72 -0.76
CA ALA A 94 -35.05 3.27 -1.94
C ALA A 94 -36.21 2.31 -1.60
N ASP A 95 -36.01 1.41 -0.63
CA ASP A 95 -37.06 0.48 -0.17
C ASP A 95 -38.20 1.19 0.60
N GLY A 96 -37.93 2.38 1.15
CA GLY A 96 -38.90 3.21 1.87
C GLY A 96 -39.64 4.23 1.01
N GLN A 97 -39.35 4.32 -0.29
CA GLN A 97 -40.03 5.24 -1.20
C GLN A 97 -41.38 4.60 -1.64
N PRO A 98 -42.55 5.22 -1.36
CA PRO A 98 -43.83 4.69 -1.82
C PRO A 98 -43.86 4.68 -3.36
N LYS A 99 -44.33 3.57 -3.95
CA LYS A 99 -44.55 3.45 -5.40
C LYS A 99 -45.65 4.44 -5.79
N SER A 100 -45.32 5.41 -6.63
CA SER A 100 -46.26 6.34 -7.27
C SER A 100 -47.11 5.63 -8.31
#